data_AF-A0A5J5MKT8-F1
#
_entry.id   AF-A0A5J5MKT8-F1
#
_cell.length_a   1.000
_cell.length_b   1.000
_cell.length_c   1.000
_cell.angle_alpha   90.00
_cell.angle_beta   90.00
_cell.angle_gamma   90.00
#
_symmetry.space_group_name_H-M   'P 1'
#
loop_
_entity.id
_entity.type
_entity.pdbx_description
1 polymer ?
#
loop_
_entity_poly.entity_id
_entity_poly.type
_entity_poly.pdbx_seq_one_letter_code
_entity_poly.pdbx_strand_id
1 'polypeptide(L)'
;MEAKIDQLKSCISLRIHDYLYFQVLSPGDIRYIFTATPAKDFGGIFHTRYEQIHLVPAEPSEACGELSNGFFIQDQIALVERGGCSFLSKTRVVQEHGGRAVIISDNAVDNDSFYVEMIQDSTQRTADIPALFLLGRDGYMIRRSLEQHGLPWAIISIPVNVTSIPTFELLQPPWTFW
;
A
#
# COMPACT_ATOMS: atom_id res chain seq x y z
N MET A 1 21.18 -6.12 -43.54
CA MET A 1 20.53 -7.43 -43.40
C MET A 1 21.16 -8.13 -42.19
N GLU A 2 20.97 -7.60 -40.99
CA GLU A 2 19.77 -7.70 -40.13
C GLU A 2 19.59 -9.06 -39.47
N ALA A 3 19.25 -8.98 -38.18
CA ALA A 3 18.60 -9.97 -37.33
C ALA A 3 19.44 -11.12 -36.76
N LYS A 4 20.00 -10.89 -35.56
CA LYS A 4 19.66 -11.66 -34.33
C LYS A 4 20.37 -11.10 -33.07
N ILE A 5 20.13 -9.83 -32.80
CA ILE A 5 20.31 -9.24 -31.46
C ILE A 5 18.90 -9.18 -30.90
N ASP A 6 18.38 -10.23 -30.24
CA ASP A 6 17.14 -10.10 -29.44
C ASP A 6 16.69 -11.30 -28.57
N GLN A 7 17.58 -12.20 -28.14
CA GLN A 7 17.16 -13.28 -27.21
C GLN A 7 18.05 -13.47 -25.98
N LEU A 8 18.87 -12.48 -25.63
CA LEU A 8 19.75 -12.53 -24.46
C LEU A 8 19.27 -11.72 -23.24
N LYS A 9 17.94 -11.60 -23.02
CA LYS A 9 17.38 -10.86 -21.86
C LYS A 9 16.29 -11.64 -21.10
N SER A 10 16.42 -12.96 -20.99
CA SER A 10 15.49 -13.77 -20.20
C SER A 10 16.19 -14.92 -19.50
N CYS A 11 17.01 -14.62 -18.48
CA CYS A 11 17.24 -15.45 -17.29
C CYS A 11 18.36 -14.84 -16.43
N ILE A 12 18.08 -13.71 -15.79
CA ILE A 12 18.76 -13.34 -14.55
C ILE A 12 17.66 -12.96 -13.57
N SER A 13 17.15 -13.98 -12.87
CA SER A 13 16.28 -13.86 -11.71
C SER A 13 17.10 -13.29 -10.55
N LEU A 14 17.27 -11.97 -10.53
CA LEU A 14 17.47 -11.21 -9.30
C LEU A 14 16.08 -10.69 -8.94
N ARG A 15 15.45 -11.25 -7.88
CA ARG A 15 14.20 -10.72 -7.33
C ARG A 15 14.48 -9.32 -6.78
N ILE A 16 14.33 -8.30 -7.62
CA ILE A 16 14.14 -6.94 -7.16
C ILE A 16 12.76 -6.94 -6.51
N HIS A 17 12.69 -6.67 -5.21
CA HIS A 17 11.42 -6.32 -4.59
C HIS A 17 10.99 -5.04 -5.28
N ASP A 18 10.00 -5.11 -6.18
CA ASP A 18 9.45 -3.93 -6.85
C ASP A 18 8.66 -3.12 -5.82
N TYR A 19 9.40 -2.36 -5.02
CA TYR A 19 8.83 -1.44 -4.05
C TYR A 19 8.00 -0.39 -4.79
N LEU A 20 6.83 -0.11 -4.24
CA LEU A 20 5.98 0.98 -4.65
C LEU A 20 6.04 2.08 -3.59
N TYR A 21 6.17 3.31 -4.05
CA TYR A 21 6.25 4.46 -3.17
C TYR A 21 4.97 5.28 -3.25
N PHE A 22 4.51 5.77 -2.10
CA PHE A 22 3.45 6.76 -2.05
C PHE A 22 3.87 7.91 -1.15
N GLN A 23 3.41 9.11 -1.46
CA GLN A 23 3.69 10.30 -0.67
C GLN A 23 2.43 10.74 0.04
N VAL A 24 2.51 10.97 1.34
CA VAL A 24 1.46 11.69 2.06
C VAL A 24 1.66 13.19 1.83
N LEU A 25 0.60 13.86 1.39
CA LEU A 25 0.54 15.30 1.14
C LEU A 25 -0.07 16.04 2.34
N SER A 26 -1.01 15.41 3.05
CA SER A 26 -1.68 15.93 4.24
C SER A 26 -2.12 14.79 5.17
N PRO A 27 -2.03 14.93 6.51
CA PRO A 27 -1.57 16.10 7.27
C PRO A 27 -0.04 16.31 7.22
N GLY A 28 0.42 17.51 7.60
CA GLY A 28 1.79 17.97 7.36
C GLY A 28 2.87 17.31 8.23
N ASP A 29 2.48 16.78 9.40
CA ASP A 29 3.32 16.07 10.36
C ASP A 29 3.75 14.67 9.89
N ILE A 30 3.00 14.07 8.96
CA ILE A 30 3.34 12.80 8.31
C ILE A 30 3.59 12.95 6.81
N ARG A 31 3.96 14.16 6.34
CA ARG A 31 4.25 14.46 4.92
C ARG A 31 5.56 13.83 4.47
N TYR A 32 5.54 12.52 4.33
CA TYR A 32 6.68 11.68 3.97
C TYR A 32 6.35 10.79 2.77
N ILE A 33 7.41 10.22 2.19
CA ILE A 33 7.36 9.17 1.18
C ILE A 33 7.50 7.83 1.90
N PHE A 34 6.47 7.03 1.80
CA PHE A 34 6.38 5.70 2.37
C PHE A 34 6.67 4.64 1.31
N THR A 35 7.26 3.54 1.76
CA THR A 35 7.57 2.39 0.93
C THR A 35 6.56 1.28 1.23
N ALA A 36 6.03 0.67 0.19
CA ALA A 36 5.12 -0.45 0.29
C ALA A 36 5.48 -1.53 -0.74
N THR A 37 5.15 -2.79 -0.45
CA THR A 37 5.39 -3.91 -1.38
C THR A 37 4.07 -4.43 -1.92
N PRO A 38 3.91 -4.60 -3.24
CA PRO A 38 2.71 -5.18 -3.81
C PRO A 38 2.51 -6.64 -3.40
N ALA A 39 1.26 -7.10 -3.42
CA ALA A 39 0.92 -8.51 -3.31
C ALA A 39 1.61 -9.33 -4.41
N LYS A 40 1.99 -10.56 -4.08
CA LYS A 40 2.82 -11.40 -4.96
C LYS A 40 2.01 -12.09 -6.06
N ASP A 41 0.82 -12.59 -5.71
CA ASP A 41 0.04 -13.48 -6.57
C ASP A 41 -1.47 -13.14 -6.61
N PHE A 42 -1.86 -11.98 -6.09
CA PHE A 42 -3.22 -11.44 -6.18
C PHE A 42 -3.20 -9.91 -6.29
N GLY A 43 -4.35 -9.32 -6.61
CA GLY A 43 -4.50 -7.88 -6.74
C GLY A 43 -4.20 -7.36 -8.15
N GLY A 44 -4.63 -6.12 -8.38
CA GLY A 44 -4.39 -5.41 -9.64
C GLY A 44 -3.09 -4.62 -9.66
N ILE A 45 -2.84 -3.97 -10.80
CA ILE A 45 -1.74 -3.03 -10.99
C ILE A 45 -2.24 -1.59 -11.04
N PHE A 46 -1.41 -0.65 -10.60
CA PHE A 46 -1.67 0.78 -10.81
C PHE A 46 -1.41 1.14 -12.28
N HIS A 47 -2.48 1.32 -13.06
CA HIS A 47 -2.39 1.72 -14.47
C HIS A 47 -2.19 3.23 -14.63
N THR A 48 -2.61 4.01 -13.64
CA THR A 48 -2.55 5.47 -13.64
C THR A 48 -2.01 5.96 -12.30
N ARG A 49 -1.46 7.18 -12.33
CA ARG A 49 -1.05 7.89 -11.12
C ARG A 49 -2.23 8.66 -10.55
N TYR A 50 -2.47 8.47 -9.26
CA TYR A 50 -3.34 9.33 -8.47
C TYR A 50 -2.50 10.45 -7.88
N GLU A 51 -2.73 11.69 -8.33
CA GLU A 51 -2.03 12.87 -7.79
C GLU A 51 -2.53 13.24 -6.39
N GLN A 52 -3.84 13.11 -6.17
CA GLN A 52 -4.50 13.31 -4.88
C GLN A 52 -5.62 12.30 -4.73
N ILE A 53 -5.48 11.40 -3.75
CA ILE A 53 -6.50 10.43 -3.37
C ILE A 53 -6.52 10.30 -1.84
N HIS A 54 -7.68 9.96 -1.28
CA HIS A 54 -7.78 9.77 0.16
C HIS A 54 -7.28 8.38 0.54
N LEU A 55 -6.46 8.35 1.59
CA LEU A 55 -6.10 7.16 2.32
C LEU A 55 -6.96 7.11 3.58
N VAL A 56 -7.96 6.23 3.57
CA VAL A 56 -9.03 6.16 4.57
C VAL A 56 -8.76 4.96 5.49
N PRO A 57 -8.53 5.15 6.80
CA PRO A 57 -8.46 4.06 7.76
C PRO A 57 -9.77 3.26 7.76
N ALA A 58 -9.71 1.96 7.58
CA ALA A 58 -10.88 1.10 7.61
C ALA A 58 -11.46 0.97 9.03
N GLU A 59 -12.78 0.84 9.13
CA GLU A 59 -13.49 0.52 10.36
C GLU A 59 -14.44 -0.67 10.12
N PRO A 60 -14.25 -1.83 10.77
CA PRO A 60 -13.14 -2.18 11.67
C PRO A 60 -11.77 -2.19 10.96
N SER A 61 -10.68 -1.96 11.71
CA SER A 61 -9.34 -1.82 11.15
C SER A 61 -8.86 -3.03 10.36
N GLU A 62 -9.31 -4.22 10.74
CA GLU A 62 -8.94 -5.46 10.06
C GLU A 62 -9.73 -5.73 8.77
N ALA A 63 -10.83 -5.01 8.48
CA ALA A 63 -11.64 -5.22 7.27
C ALA A 63 -12.01 -6.70 6.98
N CYS A 64 -12.26 -7.51 8.02
CA CYS A 64 -12.62 -8.93 7.87
C CYS A 64 -14.14 -9.17 7.70
N GLY A 65 -14.94 -8.12 7.74
CA GLY A 65 -16.39 -8.14 7.59
C GLY A 65 -16.89 -6.82 7.00
N GLU A 66 -18.15 -6.45 7.26
CA GLU A 66 -18.68 -5.18 6.76
C GLU A 66 -17.94 -3.97 7.34
N LEU A 67 -17.74 -2.97 6.48
CA LEU A 67 -17.06 -1.73 6.84
C LEU A 67 -18.09 -0.66 7.23
N SER A 68 -18.05 -0.20 8.48
CA SER A 68 -18.96 0.86 8.96
C SER A 68 -18.75 2.17 8.22
N ASN A 69 -17.51 2.40 7.75
CA ASN A 69 -17.11 3.59 7.03
C ASN A 69 -16.89 3.35 5.52
N GLY A 70 -17.48 2.29 4.98
CA GLY A 70 -17.35 1.91 3.57
C GLY A 70 -17.71 3.03 2.58
N PHE A 71 -18.63 3.93 2.96
CA PHE A 71 -18.97 5.12 2.16
C PHE A 71 -17.78 6.05 1.91
N PHE A 72 -16.86 6.21 2.87
CA PHE A 72 -15.66 7.02 2.68
C PHE A 72 -14.59 6.32 1.84
N ILE A 73 -14.64 4.98 1.77
CA ILE A 73 -13.69 4.14 1.04
C ILE A 73 -14.04 4.05 -0.44
N GLN A 74 -15.31 4.25 -0.80
CA GLN A 74 -15.74 4.24 -2.20
C GLN A 74 -14.93 5.24 -3.03
N ASP A 75 -14.37 4.76 -4.14
CA ASP A 75 -13.47 5.50 -5.04
C ASP A 75 -12.13 5.96 -4.43
N GLN A 76 -11.85 5.59 -3.17
CA GLN A 76 -10.64 5.95 -2.44
C GLN A 76 -9.75 4.72 -2.12
N ILE A 77 -8.65 4.92 -1.40
CA ILE A 77 -7.75 3.85 -0.97
C ILE A 77 -7.98 3.56 0.51
N ALA A 78 -8.17 2.29 0.87
CA ALA A 78 -8.34 1.88 2.26
C ALA A 78 -6.99 1.58 2.91
N LEU A 79 -6.81 2.03 4.16
CA LEU A 79 -5.74 1.62 5.07
C LEU A 79 -6.29 0.59 6.04
N VAL A 80 -5.77 -0.63 5.97
CA VAL A 80 -6.24 -1.80 6.72
C VAL A 80 -5.10 -2.36 7.57
N GLU A 81 -5.40 -2.89 8.74
CA GLU A 81 -4.42 -3.59 9.57
C GLU A 81 -4.44 -5.10 9.33
N ARG A 82 -3.26 -5.71 9.39
CA ARG A 82 -3.09 -7.16 9.39
C ARG A 82 -3.65 -7.77 10.67
N GLY A 83 -4.36 -8.90 10.54
CA GLY A 83 -5.01 -9.58 11.67
C GLY A 83 -6.36 -10.18 11.27
N GLY A 84 -6.92 -11.08 12.07
CA GLY A 84 -8.27 -11.63 11.91
C GLY A 84 -8.54 -12.57 10.71
N CYS A 85 -8.08 -12.23 9.51
CA CYS A 85 -8.38 -12.92 8.26
C CYS A 85 -7.25 -12.78 7.22
N SER A 86 -7.37 -13.47 6.07
CA SER A 86 -6.37 -13.47 5.00
C SER A 86 -6.26 -12.12 4.28
N PHE A 87 -5.08 -11.82 3.71
CA PHE A 87 -4.84 -10.61 2.91
C PHE A 87 -5.81 -10.49 1.72
N LEU A 88 -6.10 -11.62 1.07
CA LEU A 88 -7.06 -11.68 -0.02
C LEU A 88 -8.48 -11.32 0.46
N SER A 89 -8.91 -11.83 1.61
CA SER A 89 -10.24 -11.52 2.16
C SER A 89 -10.39 -10.02 2.45
N LYS A 90 -9.36 -9.40 3.06
CA LYS A 90 -9.32 -7.95 3.30
C LYS A 90 -9.45 -7.14 2.02
N THR A 91 -8.68 -7.53 1.00
CA THR A 91 -8.68 -6.87 -0.31
C THR A 91 -10.03 -6.96 -0.99
N ARG A 92 -10.70 -8.13 -0.89
CA ARG A 92 -12.05 -8.32 -1.44
C ARG A 92 -13.10 -7.47 -0.74
N VAL A 93 -13.08 -7.40 0.60
CA VAL A 93 -14.01 -6.55 1.35
C VAL A 93 -13.89 -5.09 0.91
N VAL A 94 -12.67 -4.58 0.76
CA VAL A 94 -12.42 -3.21 0.27
C VAL A 94 -12.92 -3.04 -1.16
N GLN A 95 -12.67 -4.02 -2.04
CA GLN A 95 -13.16 -3.99 -3.43
C GLN A 95 -14.70 -3.99 -3.49
N GLU A 96 -15.36 -4.77 -2.66
CA GLU A 96 -16.83 -4.86 -2.59
C GLU A 96 -17.46 -3.54 -2.14
N HIS A 97 -16.74 -2.70 -1.38
CA HIS A 97 -17.13 -1.34 -1.00
C HIS A 97 -16.67 -0.26 -2.01
N GLY A 98 -16.15 -0.66 -3.19
CA GLY A 98 -15.74 0.25 -4.24
C GLY A 98 -14.39 0.93 -4.03
N GLY A 99 -13.55 0.40 -3.14
CA GLY A 99 -12.18 0.90 -2.96
C GLY A 99 -11.33 0.71 -4.21
N ARG A 100 -10.49 1.68 -4.55
CA ARG A 100 -9.60 1.66 -5.72
C ARG A 100 -8.32 0.86 -5.51
N ALA A 101 -7.86 0.80 -4.26
CA ALA A 101 -6.71 0.00 -3.82
C ALA A 101 -6.80 -0.22 -2.30
N VAL A 102 -6.00 -1.15 -1.80
CA VAL A 102 -5.82 -1.38 -0.36
C VAL A 102 -4.35 -1.29 0.02
N ILE A 103 -4.06 -0.62 1.13
CA ILE A 103 -2.77 -0.63 1.81
C ILE A 103 -2.97 -1.36 3.13
N ILE A 104 -2.32 -2.51 3.29
CA ILE A 104 -2.40 -3.35 4.47
C ILE A 104 -1.14 -3.12 5.30
N SER A 105 -1.26 -2.48 6.46
CA SER A 105 -0.15 -2.34 7.40
C SER A 105 -0.01 -3.57 8.29
N ASP A 106 1.23 -3.91 8.64
CA ASP A 106 1.47 -4.88 9.71
C ASP A 106 0.86 -4.39 11.05
N ASN A 107 0.55 -5.31 11.95
CA ASN A 107 0.03 -4.98 13.28
C ASN A 107 1.12 -4.83 14.34
N ALA A 108 2.35 -5.25 14.03
CA ALA A 108 3.51 -5.05 14.88
C ALA A 108 4.00 -3.60 14.78
N VAL A 109 3.67 -2.76 15.77
CA VAL A 109 4.02 -1.33 15.80
C VAL A 109 5.53 -1.09 15.82
N ASP A 110 6.28 -2.04 16.37
CA ASP A 110 7.74 -2.06 16.43
C ASP A 110 8.39 -2.57 15.14
N ASN A 111 7.61 -3.14 14.21
CA ASN A 111 8.13 -3.59 12.93
C ASN A 111 8.35 -2.41 11.97
N ASP A 112 9.62 -2.09 11.76
CA ASP A 112 10.10 -1.02 10.87
C ASP A 112 11.02 -1.52 9.75
N SER A 113 11.17 -2.83 9.57
CA SER A 113 12.10 -3.40 8.58
C SER A 113 11.64 -4.71 7.94
N PHE A 114 10.69 -5.43 8.54
CA PHE A 114 10.27 -6.75 8.06
C PHE A 114 9.03 -6.67 7.17
N TYR A 115 9.23 -6.91 5.87
CA TYR A 115 8.14 -7.03 4.90
C TYR A 115 7.62 -8.46 4.82
N VAL A 116 6.28 -8.61 4.83
CA VAL A 116 5.62 -9.90 4.62
C VAL A 116 5.22 -10.03 3.16
N GLU A 117 5.59 -11.13 2.52
CA GLU A 117 5.06 -11.47 1.19
C GLU A 117 3.55 -11.79 1.32
N MET A 118 2.70 -10.90 0.80
CA MET A 118 1.26 -11.17 0.76
C MET A 118 0.97 -12.17 -0.35
N ILE A 119 0.44 -13.33 0.05
CA ILE A 119 0.05 -14.42 -0.85
C ILE A 119 -1.45 -14.73 -0.74
N GLN A 120 -2.02 -15.35 -1.78
CA GLN A 120 -3.40 -15.81 -1.80
C GLN A 120 -3.66 -16.89 -0.73
N ASP A 121 -4.93 -17.08 -0.36
CA ASP A 121 -5.36 -18.02 0.68
C ASP A 121 -5.90 -19.35 0.13
N SER A 122 -5.46 -19.75 -1.07
CA SER A 122 -5.83 -20.98 -1.80
C SER A 122 -7.32 -21.20 -2.06
N THR A 123 -8.17 -20.21 -1.81
CA THR A 123 -9.63 -20.30 -2.00
C THR A 123 -10.12 -20.13 -3.44
N GLN A 124 -9.20 -20.06 -4.43
CA GLN A 124 -9.49 -19.75 -5.85
C GLN A 124 -10.23 -18.41 -6.09
N ARG A 125 -10.40 -17.61 -5.03
CA ARG A 125 -10.98 -16.27 -5.13
C ARG A 125 -9.96 -15.31 -5.74
N THR A 126 -10.45 -14.28 -6.42
CA THR A 126 -9.63 -13.20 -6.95
C THR A 126 -9.96 -11.87 -6.30
N ALA A 127 -9.02 -10.94 -6.39
CA ALA A 127 -9.20 -9.52 -6.12
C ALA A 127 -8.47 -8.74 -7.22
N ASP A 128 -9.12 -7.73 -7.77
CA ASP A 128 -8.73 -7.01 -8.98
C ASP A 128 -8.14 -5.63 -8.65
N ILE A 129 -8.37 -5.12 -7.43
CA ILE A 129 -7.78 -3.87 -6.95
C ILE A 129 -6.32 -4.09 -6.49
N PRO A 130 -5.41 -3.11 -6.67
CA PRO A 130 -4.06 -3.23 -6.16
C PRO A 130 -4.03 -3.40 -4.64
N ALA A 131 -3.19 -4.31 -4.17
CA ALA A 131 -2.97 -4.57 -2.75
C ALA A 131 -1.49 -4.35 -2.41
N LEU A 132 -1.22 -3.49 -1.44
CA LEU A 132 0.12 -3.13 -0.99
C LEU A 132 0.30 -3.45 0.48
N PHE A 133 1.49 -3.88 0.87
CA PHE A 133 1.88 -4.12 2.25
C PHE A 133 2.73 -2.97 2.76
N LEU A 134 2.40 -2.47 3.94
CA LEU A 134 3.08 -1.39 4.62
C LEU A 134 3.65 -1.89 5.96
N LEU A 135 4.79 -1.35 6.36
CA LEU A 135 5.37 -1.66 7.66
C LEU A 135 4.44 -1.22 8.80
N GLY A 136 4.47 -1.97 9.91
CA GLY A 136 3.55 -1.73 11.02
C GLY A 136 3.80 -0.38 11.70
N ARG A 137 5.07 0.02 11.84
CA ARG A 137 5.42 1.34 12.38
C ARG A 137 4.89 2.49 11.52
N ASP A 138 4.99 2.38 10.20
CA ASP A 138 4.47 3.38 9.27
C ASP A 138 2.94 3.45 9.30
N GLY A 139 2.27 2.31 9.25
CA GLY A 139 0.82 2.23 9.39
C GLY A 139 0.33 2.84 10.71
N TYR A 140 0.98 2.50 11.82
CA TYR A 140 0.68 3.07 13.13
C TYR A 140 0.84 4.59 13.16
N MET A 141 1.94 5.13 12.62
CA MET A 141 2.17 6.57 12.61
C MET A 141 1.15 7.33 11.76
N ILE A 142 0.74 6.77 10.62
CA ILE A 142 -0.32 7.35 9.78
C ILE A 142 -1.65 7.38 10.55
N ARG A 143 -2.08 6.25 11.13
CA ARG A 143 -3.35 6.18 11.87
C ARG A 143 -3.34 7.11 13.08
N ARG A 144 -2.26 7.10 13.86
CA ARG A 144 -2.09 7.97 15.02
C ARG A 144 -2.19 9.45 14.66
N SER A 145 -1.54 9.89 13.58
CA SER A 145 -1.63 11.27 13.13
C SER A 145 -3.06 11.65 12.76
N LEU A 146 -3.76 10.79 11.99
CA LEU A 146 -5.15 11.03 11.62
C LEU A 146 -6.08 11.12 12.84
N GLU A 147 -5.93 10.23 13.81
CA GLU A 147 -6.68 10.27 15.08
C GLU A 147 -6.39 11.54 15.88
N GLN A 148 -5.12 11.95 15.99
CA GLN A 148 -4.71 13.15 16.72
C GLN A 148 -5.28 14.43 16.13
N HIS A 149 -5.35 14.52 14.80
CA HIS A 149 -5.94 15.67 14.10
C HIS A 149 -7.46 15.56 13.93
N GLY A 150 -8.08 14.43 14.32
CA GLY A 150 -9.50 14.18 14.08
C GLY A 150 -9.86 14.12 12.60
N LEU A 151 -8.92 13.67 11.76
CA LEU A 151 -9.08 13.59 10.31
C LEU A 151 -9.58 12.20 9.89
N PRO A 152 -10.62 12.13 9.06
CA PRO A 152 -11.13 10.84 8.55
C PRO A 152 -10.23 10.19 7.49
N TRP A 153 -9.28 10.94 6.91
CA TRP A 153 -8.35 10.43 5.88
C TRP A 153 -7.10 11.29 5.72
N ALA A 154 -6.04 10.68 5.19
CA ALA A 154 -4.88 11.40 4.66
C ALA A 154 -5.06 11.66 3.16
N ILE A 155 -4.40 12.69 2.62
CA ILE A 155 -4.33 12.92 1.17
C ILE A 155 -2.98 12.41 0.69
N ILE A 156 -2.96 11.51 -0.29
CA ILE A 156 -1.74 10.89 -0.80
C ILE A 156 -1.61 10.99 -2.33
N SER A 157 -0.38 10.87 -2.82
CA SER A 157 -0.04 10.66 -4.24
C SER A 157 0.55 9.25 -4.41
N ILE A 158 0.09 8.49 -5.40
CA ILE A 158 0.52 7.10 -5.63
C ILE A 158 0.28 6.63 -7.08
N PRO A 159 1.21 5.88 -7.72
CA PRO A 159 2.60 5.67 -7.30
C PRO A 159 3.46 6.92 -7.50
N VAL A 160 4.52 7.04 -6.70
CA VAL A 160 5.55 8.10 -6.83
C VAL A 160 6.82 7.51 -7.42
N ASN A 161 7.40 8.19 -8.41
CA ASN A 161 8.69 7.81 -8.96
C ASN A 161 9.81 8.47 -8.15
N VAL A 162 10.47 7.69 -7.30
CA VAL A 162 11.58 8.17 -6.45
C VAL A 162 12.95 8.09 -7.14
N THR A 163 13.05 7.45 -8.30
CA THR A 163 14.35 7.23 -8.98
C THR A 163 14.99 8.53 -9.47
N SER A 164 14.19 9.58 -9.68
CA SER A 164 14.63 10.91 -10.10
C SER A 164 14.85 11.87 -8.93
N ILE A 165 14.58 11.45 -7.68
CA ILE A 165 14.69 12.30 -6.50
C ILE A 165 16.05 12.03 -5.84
N PRO A 166 16.93 13.03 -5.68
CA PRO A 166 18.15 12.88 -4.92
C PRO A 166 17.84 12.40 -3.50
N THR A 167 18.67 11.51 -2.94
CA THR A 167 18.41 10.91 -1.62
C THR A 167 18.25 11.93 -0.49
N PHE A 168 18.90 13.09 -0.58
CA PHE A 168 18.77 14.17 0.41
C PHE A 168 17.43 14.93 0.34
N GLU A 169 16.70 14.80 -0.77
CA GLU A 169 15.37 15.41 -0.97
C GLU A 169 14.23 14.42 -0.69
N LEU A 170 14.54 13.14 -0.48
CA LEU A 170 13.56 12.14 -0.08
C LEU A 170 13.09 12.48 1.34
N LEU A 171 11.85 12.96 1.45
CA LEU A 171 11.16 13.17 2.71
C LEU A 171 10.80 11.81 3.32
N GLN A 172 11.77 11.11 3.88
CA GLN A 172 11.56 9.80 4.48
C GLN A 172 11.05 9.93 5.93
N PRO A 173 10.24 8.97 6.42
CA PRO A 173 9.83 8.94 7.81
C PRO A 173 11.07 8.85 8.72
N PRO A 174 11.20 9.73 9.74
CA PRO A 174 12.39 9.79 10.58
C PRO A 174 12.55 8.59 11.53
N TRP A 175 11.56 7.70 11.59
CA TRP A 175 11.49 6.55 12.48
C TRP A 175 11.78 5.21 11.80
N THR A 176 11.92 5.20 10.48
CA THR A 176 12.32 4.01 9.72
C THR A 176 13.84 4.03 9.65
N PHE A 177 14.50 3.04 10.25
CA PHE A 177 15.96 2.91 10.18
C PHE A 177 16.33 2.17 8.88
N TRP A 178 17.27 2.74 8.12
CA TRP A 178 17.72 2.26 6.81
C TRP A 178 19.12 1.66 6.92
#